data_AF-A0A355TU57-F1
#
_entry.id   AF-A0A355TU57-F1
#
_cell.length_a   1.000
_cell.length_b   1.000
_cell.length_c   1.000
_cell.angle_alpha   90.00
_cell.angle_beta   90.00
_cell.angle_gamma   90.00
#
_symmetry.space_group_name_H-M   'P 1'
#
loop_
_entity.id
_entity.type
_entity.pdbx_description
1 polymer ?
#
loop_
_entity_poly.entity_id
_entity_poly.type
_entity_poly.pdbx_seq_one_letter_code
_entity_poly.pdbx_strand_id
1 'polypeptide(L)'
;MIKVETIGMIDNAVLNSVLKSESAVNNYQFITNDGDTYLVSNTVAGDDSYVDDITFAAGEYLNGYLVKAWEGQKLIVDEKHIAYASGKSYADITAGTTLLTIDTDGKLAVATTAPTSGIYFKVTDKCCLTEKAVKAKVMVATPTTVASN
;
A
#
# COMPACT_ATOMS: atom_id res chain seq x y z
N MET A 1 14.39 -5.80 3.27
CA MET A 1 13.36 -6.06 4.26
C MET A 1 12.60 -4.76 4.42
N ILE A 2 11.26 -4.77 4.34
CA ILE A 2 10.47 -3.59 4.68
C ILE A 2 10.22 -3.67 6.19
N LYS A 3 10.72 -2.69 6.94
CA LYS A 3 10.50 -2.61 8.39
C LYS A 3 9.63 -1.40 8.69
N VAL A 4 8.72 -1.59 9.63
CA VAL A 4 7.96 -0.50 10.23
C VAL A 4 8.91 0.33 11.08
N GLU A 5 8.90 1.66 10.93
CA GLU A 5 9.73 2.52 11.81
C GLU A 5 9.17 2.54 13.24
N THR A 6 7.89 2.21 13.42
CA THR A 6 7.21 2.16 14.72
C THR A 6 6.31 0.92 14.80
N ILE A 7 6.35 0.20 15.92
CA ILE A 7 5.66 -1.10 16.11
C ILE A 7 4.14 -1.00 15.91
N GLY A 8 3.52 0.16 16.19
CA GLY A 8 2.07 0.38 16.05
C GLY A 8 1.54 0.58 14.62
N MET A 9 2.29 0.21 13.57
CA MET A 9 1.83 0.36 12.18
C MET A 9 0.57 -0.48 11.90
N ILE A 10 0.54 -1.72 12.41
CA ILE A 10 -0.62 -2.63 12.26
C ILE A 10 -1.79 -2.12 13.13
N ASP A 11 -1.49 -1.54 14.29
CA ASP A 11 -2.51 -1.06 15.25
C ASP A 11 -3.26 0.20 14.80
N ASN A 12 -2.72 0.96 13.83
CA ASN A 12 -3.38 2.15 13.28
C ASN A 12 -4.42 1.82 12.19
N ALA A 13 -4.58 0.56 11.80
CA ALA A 13 -5.54 0.17 10.79
C ALA A 13 -6.97 0.22 11.37
N VAL A 14 -7.85 1.00 10.75
CA VAL A 14 -9.27 1.08 11.16
C VAL A 14 -10.05 0.01 10.42
N LEU A 15 -10.54 -0.99 11.16
CA LEU A 15 -11.41 -2.02 10.62
C LEU A 15 -12.84 -1.48 10.46
N ASN A 16 -13.42 -1.63 9.26
CA ASN A 16 -14.84 -1.43 9.06
C ASN A 16 -15.57 -2.79 9.08
N SER A 17 -16.38 -3.03 10.12
CA SER A 17 -17.12 -4.29 10.33
C SER A 17 -18.43 -4.39 9.55
N VAL A 18 -18.85 -3.32 8.87
CA VAL A 18 -20.08 -3.27 8.07
C VAL A 18 -19.83 -3.06 6.58
N LEU A 19 -18.57 -3.15 6.14
CA LEU A 19 -18.18 -3.04 4.75
C LEU A 19 -18.84 -4.16 3.93
N LYS A 20 -19.47 -3.81 2.81
CA LYS A 20 -20.06 -4.77 1.87
C LYS A 20 -19.47 -4.59 0.49
N SER A 21 -19.30 -5.69 -0.22
CA SER A 21 -18.87 -5.65 -1.61
C SER A 21 -20.06 -5.38 -2.55
N GLU A 22 -19.90 -4.50 -3.53
CA GLU A 22 -20.88 -4.34 -4.63
C GLU A 22 -20.69 -5.39 -5.74
N SER A 23 -19.51 -6.02 -5.77
CA SER A 23 -19.09 -7.02 -6.74
C SER A 23 -18.28 -8.13 -6.06
N ALA A 24 -17.96 -9.21 -6.77
CA ALA A 24 -17.09 -10.23 -6.22
C ALA A 24 -15.67 -9.66 -6.00
N VAL A 25 -15.08 -9.95 -4.85
CA VAL A 25 -13.81 -9.36 -4.40
C VAL A 25 -12.92 -10.43 -3.78
N ASN A 26 -11.64 -10.41 -4.13
CA ASN A 26 -10.65 -11.32 -3.55
C ASN A 26 -10.15 -10.82 -2.20
N ASN A 27 -9.73 -11.75 -1.34
CA ASN A 27 -8.98 -11.40 -0.15
C ASN A 27 -7.69 -10.65 -0.53
N TYR A 28 -7.29 -9.65 0.26
CA TYR A 28 -6.18 -8.73 -0.01
C TYR A 28 -6.35 -7.81 -1.23
N GLN A 29 -7.55 -7.72 -1.81
CA GLN A 29 -7.86 -6.74 -2.85
C GLN A 29 -8.19 -5.37 -2.25
N PHE A 30 -7.85 -4.31 -2.98
CA PHE A 30 -8.31 -2.95 -2.67
C PHE A 30 -9.69 -2.69 -3.26
N ILE A 31 -10.57 -2.11 -2.47
CA ILE A 31 -11.88 -1.63 -2.91
C ILE A 31 -12.09 -0.17 -2.53
N THR A 32 -13.00 0.50 -3.25
CA THR A 32 -13.47 1.84 -2.87
C THR A 32 -14.89 1.71 -2.35
N ASN A 33 -15.16 2.25 -1.16
CA ASN A 33 -16.49 2.34 -0.57
C ASN A 33 -16.68 3.75 0.01
N ASP A 34 -17.76 4.43 -0.36
CA ASP A 34 -18.05 5.81 0.08
C ASP A 34 -16.90 6.81 -0.15
N GLY A 35 -16.11 6.60 -1.22
CA GLY A 35 -14.95 7.44 -1.56
C GLY A 35 -13.65 7.08 -0.83
N ASP A 36 -13.70 6.17 0.14
CA ASP A 36 -12.54 5.68 0.87
C ASP A 36 -12.01 4.38 0.28
N THR A 37 -10.67 4.23 0.28
CA THR A 37 -10.01 2.98 -0.14
C THR A 37 -9.80 2.06 1.06
N TYR A 38 -10.24 0.81 0.93
CA TYR A 38 -10.06 -0.25 1.92
C TYR A 38 -9.23 -1.40 1.36
N LEU A 39 -8.35 -1.99 2.18
CA LEU A 39 -7.77 -3.30 1.92
C LEU A 39 -8.68 -4.36 2.53
N VAL A 40 -9.22 -5.25 1.70
CA VAL A 40 -9.98 -6.41 2.17
C VAL A 40 -9.03 -7.41 2.80
N SER A 41 -9.31 -7.84 4.02
CA SER A 41 -8.49 -8.79 4.76
C SER A 41 -9.38 -9.57 5.72
N ASN A 42 -10.18 -10.47 5.17
CA ASN A 42 -11.01 -11.38 5.95
C ASN A 42 -10.14 -12.51 6.52
N THR A 43 -10.31 -12.80 7.81
CA THR A 43 -9.79 -14.04 8.40
C THR A 43 -10.62 -15.20 7.87
N VAL A 44 -9.96 -16.10 7.15
CA VAL A 44 -10.56 -17.35 6.67
C VAL A 44 -10.25 -18.46 7.68
N ALA A 45 -11.25 -19.27 8.01
CA ALA A 45 -11.11 -20.37 8.96
C ALA A 45 -11.45 -21.71 8.30
N GLY A 46 -10.98 -22.81 8.89
CA GLY A 46 -11.22 -24.16 8.40
C GLY A 46 -10.31 -24.55 7.23
N ASP A 47 -10.79 -25.46 6.39
CA ASP A 47 -10.04 -26.03 5.27
C ASP A 47 -9.64 -24.96 4.23
N ASP A 48 -10.45 -23.91 4.11
CA ASP A 48 -10.23 -22.79 3.19
C ASP A 48 -9.09 -21.86 3.63
N SER A 49 -8.59 -21.99 4.87
CA SER A 49 -7.48 -21.17 5.38
C SER A 49 -6.15 -21.32 4.61
N TYR A 50 -6.04 -22.38 3.81
CA TYR A 50 -4.88 -22.66 2.95
C TYR A 50 -5.11 -22.27 1.47
N VAL A 51 -6.28 -21.73 1.13
CA VAL A 51 -6.60 -21.32 -0.23
C VAL A 51 -6.15 -19.87 -0.41
N ASP A 52 -5.18 -19.69 -1.30
CA ASP A 52 -4.76 -18.36 -1.74
C ASP A 52 -5.89 -17.70 -2.55
N ASP A 53 -6.00 -16.37 -2.43
CA ASP A 53 -6.90 -15.53 -3.25
C ASP A 53 -8.40 -15.90 -3.20
N ILE A 54 -8.90 -16.31 -2.04
CA ILE A 54 -10.34 -16.55 -1.84
C ILE A 54 -11.17 -15.36 -2.31
N THR A 55 -12.18 -15.66 -3.12
CA THR A 55 -13.15 -14.69 -3.62
C THR A 55 -14.40 -14.69 -2.76
N PHE A 56 -14.80 -13.52 -2.27
CA PHE A 56 -16.08 -13.27 -1.62
C PHE A 56 -17.09 -12.79 -2.65
N ALA A 57 -18.31 -13.33 -2.61
CA ALA A 57 -19.37 -12.93 -3.53
C ALA A 57 -19.82 -11.47 -3.29
N ALA A 58 -20.52 -10.90 -4.28
CA ALA A 58 -21.15 -9.59 -4.12
C ALA A 58 -22.19 -9.61 -2.99
N GLY A 59 -22.23 -8.55 -2.18
CA GLY A 59 -23.16 -8.38 -1.07
C GLY A 59 -22.71 -9.01 0.26
N GLU A 60 -21.61 -9.77 0.25
CA GLU A 60 -20.99 -10.33 1.46
C GLU A 60 -20.39 -9.24 2.34
N TYR A 61 -20.38 -9.49 3.65
CA TYR A 61 -19.68 -8.61 4.60
C TYR A 61 -18.18 -8.87 4.54
N LEU A 62 -17.43 -7.78 4.46
CA LEU A 62 -15.99 -7.77 4.39
C LEU A 62 -15.40 -7.19 5.67
N ASN A 63 -14.27 -7.76 6.08
CA ASN A 63 -13.36 -7.14 7.04
C ASN A 63 -12.33 -6.35 6.24
N GLY A 64 -12.49 -5.04 6.19
CA GLY A 64 -11.59 -4.14 5.46
C GLY A 64 -10.87 -3.16 6.37
N TYR A 65 -9.58 -2.95 6.10
CA TYR A 65 -8.80 -1.91 6.76
C TYR A 65 -8.78 -0.64 5.92
N LEU A 66 -9.15 0.49 6.52
CA LEU A 66 -9.09 1.80 5.88
C LEU A 66 -7.64 2.15 5.55
N VAL A 67 -7.31 2.22 4.26
CA VAL A 67 -5.95 2.47 3.77
C VAL A 67 -5.48 3.87 4.14
N LYS A 68 -6.39 4.84 4.18
CA LYS A 68 -6.09 6.23 4.58
C LYS A 68 -5.47 6.31 5.99
N ALA A 69 -5.79 5.39 6.89
CA ALA A 69 -5.22 5.35 8.23
C ALA A 69 -3.71 5.03 8.24
N TRP A 70 -3.18 4.47 7.14
CA TRP A 70 -1.74 4.26 6.97
C TRP A 70 -1.02 5.46 6.37
N GLU A 71 -1.74 6.46 5.84
CA GLU A 71 -1.09 7.68 5.38
C GLU A 71 -0.37 8.36 6.55
N GLY A 72 0.87 8.80 6.33
CA GLY A 72 1.64 9.35 7.45
C GLY A 72 2.73 8.43 7.94
N GLN A 73 2.47 7.12 7.89
CA GLN A 73 3.32 6.10 8.49
C GLN A 73 4.66 6.05 7.77
N LYS A 74 5.71 5.75 8.54
CA LYS A 74 7.08 5.70 8.02
C LYS A 74 7.60 4.26 8.02
N LEU A 75 8.20 3.91 6.91
CA LEU A 75 8.84 2.62 6.66
C LEU A 75 10.31 2.83 6.40
N ILE A 76 11.12 1.83 6.75
CA ILE A 76 12.50 1.73 6.31
C ILE A 76 12.57 0.64 5.24
N VAL A 77 13.09 1.01 4.08
CA VAL A 77 13.20 0.15 2.90
C VAL A 77 14.66 0.00 2.50
N ASP A 78 15.18 -1.22 2.48
CA ASP A 78 16.52 -1.50 1.96
C ASP A 78 16.57 -1.26 0.44
N GLU A 79 17.70 -0.74 -0.05
CA GLU A 79 17.93 -0.44 -1.48
C GLU A 79 17.64 -1.65 -2.39
N LYS A 80 17.93 -2.88 -1.95
CA LYS A 80 17.71 -4.09 -2.75
C LYS A 80 16.25 -4.36 -3.16
N HIS A 81 15.29 -3.72 -2.48
CA HIS A 81 13.87 -3.79 -2.84
C HIS A 81 13.42 -2.65 -3.75
N ILE A 82 14.34 -1.76 -4.13
CA ILE A 82 14.07 -0.64 -5.03
C ILE A 82 14.61 -1.00 -6.41
N ALA A 83 13.73 -1.01 -7.40
CA ALA A 83 14.07 -1.11 -8.81
C ALA A 83 14.39 0.28 -9.37
N TYR A 84 15.45 0.34 -10.18
CA TYR A 84 15.90 1.56 -10.85
C TYR A 84 15.82 1.39 -12.36
N ALA A 85 15.45 2.48 -13.05
CA ALA A 85 15.60 2.55 -14.50
C ALA A 85 17.08 2.44 -14.90
N SER A 86 17.34 2.08 -16.16
CA SER A 86 18.71 1.97 -16.67
C SER A 86 19.53 3.25 -16.43
N GLY A 87 20.74 3.10 -15.88
CA GLY A 87 21.63 4.20 -15.53
C GLY A 87 21.25 4.97 -14.26
N LYS A 88 20.23 4.54 -13.52
CA LYS A 88 19.82 5.10 -12.23
C LYS A 88 20.26 4.21 -11.08
N SER A 89 20.43 4.82 -9.91
CA SER A 89 20.87 4.14 -8.69
C SER A 89 20.35 4.85 -7.42
N TYR A 90 20.70 4.32 -6.26
CA TYR A 90 20.45 5.01 -4.99
C TYR A 90 21.02 6.42 -4.89
N ALA A 91 22.05 6.77 -5.68
CA ALA A 91 22.55 8.14 -5.74
C ALA A 91 21.47 9.12 -6.23
N ASP A 92 20.60 8.69 -7.15
CA ASP A 92 19.54 9.50 -7.76
C ASP A 92 18.33 9.72 -6.84
N ILE A 93 18.21 8.94 -5.76
CA ILE A 93 17.13 9.16 -4.78
C ILE A 93 17.34 10.53 -4.12
N THR A 94 16.28 11.31 -4.05
CA THR A 94 16.26 12.63 -3.40
C THR A 94 15.16 12.66 -2.35
N ALA A 95 15.56 12.87 -1.10
CA ALA A 95 14.65 13.06 0.02
C ALA A 95 13.66 14.21 -0.27
N GLY A 96 12.39 14.00 0.04
CA GLY A 96 11.34 15.00 -0.15
C GLY A 96 10.76 15.08 -1.56
N THR A 97 11.36 14.43 -2.57
CA THR A 97 10.87 14.47 -3.96
C THR A 97 10.72 13.09 -4.61
N THR A 98 11.58 12.13 -4.31
CA THR A 98 11.48 10.79 -4.89
C THR A 98 10.21 10.08 -4.42
N LEU A 99 9.45 9.61 -5.39
CA LEU A 99 8.26 8.77 -5.20
C LEU A 99 8.60 7.33 -5.56
N LEU A 100 8.04 6.39 -4.80
CA LEU A 100 8.17 4.96 -5.02
C LEU A 100 6.79 4.35 -5.19
N THR A 101 6.61 3.54 -6.23
CA THR A 101 5.38 2.77 -6.51
C THR A 101 5.74 1.30 -6.68
N ILE A 102 4.76 0.40 -6.58
CA ILE A 102 4.98 -1.02 -6.84
C ILE A 102 5.08 -1.24 -8.36
N ASP A 103 6.09 -1.95 -8.83
CA ASP A 103 6.24 -2.38 -10.21
C ASP A 103 5.55 -3.74 -10.46
N THR A 104 5.62 -4.23 -11.69
CA THR A 104 5.01 -5.51 -12.09
C THR A 104 5.61 -6.72 -11.41
N ASP A 105 6.82 -6.61 -10.85
CA ASP A 105 7.55 -7.68 -10.17
C ASP A 105 7.38 -7.60 -8.65
N GLY A 106 6.54 -6.69 -8.16
CA GLY A 106 6.31 -6.49 -6.73
C GLY A 106 7.43 -5.75 -6.01
N LYS A 107 8.37 -5.12 -6.73
CA LYS A 107 9.42 -4.25 -6.17
C LYS A 107 8.99 -2.79 -6.18
N LEU A 108 9.68 -1.95 -5.42
CA LEU A 108 9.44 -0.51 -5.43
C LEU A 108 10.22 0.15 -6.56
N ALA A 109 9.55 0.70 -7.56
CA ALA A 109 10.19 1.47 -8.62
C ALA A 109 10.07 2.99 -8.38
N VAL A 110 11.07 3.75 -8.82
CA VAL A 110 11.02 5.21 -8.80
C VAL A 110 9.98 5.72 -9.80
N ALA A 111 8.98 6.44 -9.30
CA ALA A 111 7.93 7.05 -10.11
C ALA A 111 8.23 8.52 -10.41
N THR A 112 7.82 8.98 -11.61
CA THR A 112 7.94 10.38 -12.03
C THR A 112 6.78 11.24 -11.53
N THR A 113 5.61 10.63 -11.33
CA THR A 113 4.39 11.29 -10.85
C THR A 113 3.72 10.45 -9.77
N ALA A 114 2.98 11.11 -8.88
CA ALA A 114 2.15 10.39 -7.91
C ALA A 114 1.04 9.62 -8.66
N PRO A 115 0.75 8.37 -8.28
CA PRO A 115 -0.37 7.64 -8.86
C PRO A 115 -1.71 8.26 -8.47
N THR A 116 -2.74 7.99 -9.26
CA THR A 116 -4.12 8.47 -9.05
C THR A 116 -4.97 7.53 -8.21
N SER A 117 -4.46 6.33 -7.87
CA SER A 117 -5.15 5.34 -7.06
C SER A 117 -4.17 4.51 -6.23
N GLY A 118 -4.64 3.97 -5.09
CA GLY A 118 -3.89 3.05 -4.25
C GLY A 118 -2.85 3.72 -3.35
N ILE A 119 -1.80 2.97 -3.01
CA ILE A 119 -0.74 3.39 -2.09
C ILE A 119 0.54 3.65 -2.88
N TYR A 120 1.26 4.70 -2.50
CA TYR A 120 2.62 4.95 -2.93
C TYR A 120 3.46 5.43 -1.75
N PHE A 121 4.76 5.58 -1.97
CA PHE A 121 5.67 6.01 -0.91
C PHE A 121 6.43 7.25 -1.34
N LYS A 122 6.65 8.16 -0.41
CA LYS A 122 7.49 9.33 -0.61
C LYS A 122 8.74 9.19 0.25
N VAL A 123 9.91 9.21 -0.38
CA VAL A 123 11.17 9.14 0.37
C VAL A 123 11.31 10.40 1.23
N THR A 124 11.51 10.24 2.54
CA THR A 124 11.74 11.35 3.46
C THR A 124 13.21 11.53 3.75
N ASP A 125 13.97 10.44 3.86
CA ASP A 125 15.38 10.47 4.26
C ASP A 125 16.14 9.30 3.64
N LYS A 126 17.45 9.51 3.45
CA LYS A 126 18.41 8.42 3.22
C LYS A 126 18.94 7.92 4.56
N CYS A 127 19.11 6.62 4.70
CA CYS A 127 19.66 6.02 5.91
C CYS A 127 20.51 4.79 5.58
N CYS A 128 21.02 4.15 6.63
CA CYS A 128 21.75 2.90 6.54
C CYS A 128 21.19 1.95 7.60
N LEU A 129 20.91 0.72 7.20
CA LEU A 129 20.71 -0.39 8.13
C LEU A 129 21.99 -1.22 8.12
N THR A 130 21.95 -2.43 7.54
CA THR A 130 23.15 -3.22 7.18
C THR A 130 23.68 -2.80 5.81
N GLU A 131 22.80 -2.31 4.94
CA GLU A 131 23.07 -1.78 3.61
C GLU A 131 22.40 -0.40 3.47
N LYS A 132 22.59 0.26 2.33
CA LYS A 132 21.89 1.50 1.99
C LYS A 132 20.38 1.30 2.06
N ALA A 133 19.69 2.27 2.66
CA ALA A 133 18.25 2.20 2.86
C ALA A 133 17.63 3.60 2.77
N VAL A 134 16.32 3.65 2.60
CA VAL A 134 15.56 4.90 2.65
C VAL A 134 14.48 4.82 3.71
N LYS A 135 14.19 5.96 4.34
CA LYS A 135 12.94 6.17 5.05
C LYS A 135 11.91 6.66 4.05
N ALA A 136 10.77 5.98 3.98
CA ALA A 136 9.69 6.34 3.08
C ALA A 136 8.38 6.48 3.85
N LYS A 137 7.67 7.56 3.57
CA LYS A 137 6.34 7.84 4.12
C LYS A 137 5.28 7.23 3.22
N VAL A 138 4.35 6.49 3.80
CA VAL A 138 3.17 6.00 3.11
C VAL A 138 2.28 7.17 2.71
N MET A 139 1.90 7.17 1.44
CA MET A 139 1.01 8.15 0.82
C MET A 139 -0.17 7.40 0.20
N VAL A 140 -1.36 7.95 0.34
CA VAL A 140 -2.58 7.36 -0.25
C VAL A 140 -3.03 8.28 -1.37
N ALA A 141 -3.10 7.74 -2.59
CA ALA A 141 -3.57 8.51 -3.72
C ALA A 141 -5.02 8.94 -3.46
N THR A 142 -5.30 10.22 -3.67
CA THR A 142 -6.68 10.72 -3.60
C THR A 142 -7.32 10.46 -4.96
N PRO A 143 -8.41 9.70 -5.05
CA PRO A 143 -9.12 9.51 -6.31
C PRO A 143 -9.51 10.88 -6.86
N THR A 144 -9.22 11.15 -8.13
CA THR A 144 -9.76 12.33 -8.80
C THR A 144 -11.26 12.14 -8.86
N THR A 145 -12.03 12.84 -8.01
CA THR A 145 -13.48 12.89 -8.15
C THR A 145 -13.77 13.57 -9.49
N VAL A 146 -14.19 12.77 -10.48
CA VAL A 146 -14.81 13.34 -11.68
C VAL A 146 -16.13 13.91 -11.19
N ALA A 147 -16.22 15.24 -11.11
CA ALA A 147 -17.50 15.88 -10.84
C ALA A 147 -18.49 15.45 -11.91
N SER A 148 -19.52 14.71 -11.51
CA SER A 148 -20.67 14.42 -12.36
C SER A 148 -21.36 15.77 -12.63
N ASN A 149 -21.29 16.24 -13.88
CA ASN A 149 -22.13 17.35 -14.36
C ASN A 149 -23.56 16.88 -14.60
#